data_AF-A0A5N5ZT43-F1
#
_entry.id   AF-A0A5N5ZT43-F1
#
_cell.length_a   1.000
_cell.length_b   1.000
_cell.length_c   1.000
_cell.angle_alpha   90.00
_cell.angle_beta   90.00
_cell.angle_gamma   90.00
#
_symmetry.space_group_name_H-M   'P 1'
#
loop_
_entity.id
_entity.type
_entity.pdbx_description
1 polymer ?
#
loop_
_entity_poly.entity_id
_entity_poly.type
_entity_poly.pdbx_seq_one_letter_code
_entity_poly.pdbx_strand_id
1 'polypeptide(L)'
;MKTSEARAADGLAWVLTPLLELPGVRHAVIATGDGLVEGASPGLSRASAERVAAMTATLHAAARAFTTAFTERESPRLQQTVVESEEGYAIVVPAGQNTSLALFAESDAQLGNVAYQMQVQVAALARAMAAPARQSDAAGAEPDAAGAEPDAAGAQSDAAGAGSAAARAEPDAAGRP
;
A
#
# COMPACT_ATOMS: atom_id res chain seq x y z
N MET A 1 14.50 6.80 -16.23
CA MET A 1 14.42 6.34 -14.82
C MET A 1 13.08 6.76 -14.21
N LYS A 2 11.93 6.19 -14.61
CA LYS A 2 10.59 6.55 -14.09
C LYS A 2 9.71 5.34 -13.68
N THR A 3 10.26 4.13 -13.73
CA THR A 3 9.47 2.89 -13.58
C THR A 3 9.48 2.32 -12.17
N SER A 4 10.28 2.85 -11.24
CA SER A 4 10.40 2.32 -9.87
C SER A 4 9.40 2.91 -8.88
N GLU A 5 9.00 4.19 -9.04
CA GLU A 5 8.14 4.89 -8.06
C GLU A 5 6.69 4.39 -8.09
N ALA A 6 6.14 4.11 -9.28
CA ALA A 6 4.76 3.63 -9.40
C ALA A 6 4.56 2.22 -8.80
N ARG A 7 5.58 1.34 -8.86
CA ARG A 7 5.51 0.00 -8.26
C ARG A 7 5.63 0.04 -6.74
N ALA A 8 6.35 1.02 -6.20
CA ALA A 8 6.39 1.26 -4.76
C ALA A 8 5.04 1.79 -4.25
N ALA A 9 4.37 2.67 -5.03
CA ALA A 9 3.07 3.21 -4.69
C ALA A 9 1.98 2.14 -4.51
N ASP A 10 1.96 1.10 -5.35
CA ASP A 10 1.02 -0.01 -5.20
C ASP A 10 1.43 -0.99 -4.07
N GLY A 11 2.71 -1.00 -3.69
CA GLY A 11 3.26 -1.94 -2.72
C GLY A 11 2.83 -1.71 -1.27
N LEU A 12 2.44 -0.48 -0.91
CA LEU A 12 2.06 -0.10 0.46
C LEU A 12 0.56 0.19 0.62
N ALA A 13 -0.20 0.24 -0.47
CA ALA A 13 -1.64 0.52 -0.45
C ALA A 13 -2.43 -0.44 0.46
N TRP A 14 -1.95 -1.68 0.65
CA TRP A 14 -2.57 -2.66 1.54
C TRP A 14 -2.70 -2.18 3.00
N VAL A 15 -1.78 -1.32 3.46
CA VAL A 15 -1.81 -0.71 4.80
C VAL A 15 -3.02 0.20 4.99
N LEU A 16 -3.59 0.71 3.90
CA LEU A 16 -4.76 1.60 3.97
C LEU A 16 -6.07 0.82 4.17
N THR A 17 -6.11 -0.46 3.77
CA THR A 17 -7.35 -1.27 3.76
C THR A 17 -8.12 -1.20 5.07
N PRO A 18 -7.49 -1.42 6.25
CA PRO A 18 -8.24 -1.45 7.50
C PRO A 18 -8.75 -0.09 7.96
N LEU A 19 -8.29 1.02 7.35
CA LEU A 19 -8.86 2.36 7.59
C LEU A 19 -10.12 2.57 6.77
N LEU A 20 -10.13 2.07 5.53
CA LEU A 20 -11.27 2.20 4.60
C LEU A 20 -12.47 1.34 5.01
N GLU A 21 -12.24 0.34 5.87
CA GLU A 21 -13.29 -0.47 6.48
C GLU A 21 -14.01 0.26 7.63
N LEU A 22 -13.46 1.36 8.13
CA LEU A 22 -14.10 2.13 9.19
C LEU A 22 -15.27 2.96 8.64
N PRO A 23 -16.44 2.95 9.30
CA PRO A 23 -17.56 3.81 8.93
C PRO A 23 -17.15 5.29 8.87
N GLY A 24 -17.53 5.95 7.78
CA GLY A 24 -17.25 7.38 7.55
C GLY A 24 -15.86 7.68 6.96
N VAL A 25 -14.94 6.72 6.85
CA VAL A 25 -13.65 6.97 6.17
C VAL A 25 -13.82 6.82 4.66
N ARG A 26 -13.53 7.88 3.90
CA ARG A 26 -13.75 7.89 2.43
C ARG A 26 -12.50 7.53 1.65
N HIS A 27 -11.38 8.17 1.97
CA HIS A 27 -10.14 8.06 1.23
C HIS A 27 -8.93 8.16 2.15
N ALA A 28 -7.85 7.50 1.75
CA ALA A 28 -6.57 7.58 2.44
C ALA A 28 -5.41 7.57 1.44
N VAL A 29 -4.29 8.18 1.83
CA VAL A 29 -3.07 8.28 1.04
C VAL A 29 -1.87 8.09 1.98
N ILE A 30 -0.88 7.34 1.52
CA ILE A 30 0.47 7.32 2.08
C ILE A 30 1.29 8.26 1.21
N ALA A 31 1.89 9.26 1.85
CA ALA A 31 2.66 10.29 1.16
C ALA A 31 4.02 10.49 1.82
N THR A 32 5.03 10.76 1.01
CA THR A 32 6.32 11.21 1.49
C THR A 32 6.25 12.65 2.00
N GLY A 33 7.25 13.07 2.79
CA GLY A 33 7.34 14.43 3.32
C GLY A 33 7.53 15.52 2.26
N ASP A 34 7.95 15.15 1.04
CA ASP A 34 8.04 16.04 -0.14
C ASP A 34 6.79 15.99 -1.05
N GLY A 35 5.77 15.20 -0.68
CA GLY A 35 4.46 15.21 -1.35
C GLY A 35 4.31 14.26 -2.52
N LEU A 36 5.07 13.15 -2.54
CA LEU A 36 4.93 12.06 -3.49
C LEU A 36 4.05 10.95 -2.92
N VAL A 37 3.27 10.30 -3.79
CA VAL A 37 2.35 9.22 -3.39
C VAL A 37 3.10 7.90 -3.29
N GLU A 38 3.04 7.28 -2.10
CA GLU A 38 3.54 5.93 -1.82
C GLU A 38 2.40 4.91 -1.65
N GLY A 39 1.14 5.36 -1.66
CA GLY A 39 -0.03 4.50 -1.65
C GLY A 39 -1.32 5.31 -1.64
N ALA A 40 -2.37 4.80 -2.26
CA ALA A 40 -3.67 5.47 -2.29
C ALA A 40 -4.81 4.46 -2.16
N SER A 41 -5.88 4.87 -1.50
CA SER A 41 -7.10 4.07 -1.39
C SER A 41 -7.74 3.81 -2.76
N PRO A 42 -8.38 2.64 -2.97
CA PRO A 42 -9.22 2.40 -4.13
C PRO A 42 -10.26 3.52 -4.32
N GLY A 43 -10.56 3.86 -5.57
CA GLY A 43 -11.54 4.90 -5.91
C GLY A 43 -11.03 6.34 -5.82
N LEU A 44 -9.84 6.58 -5.26
CA LEU A 44 -9.17 7.88 -5.37
C LEU A 44 -8.38 7.95 -6.67
N SER A 45 -8.70 8.91 -7.54
CA SER A 45 -7.97 9.06 -8.80
C SER A 45 -6.50 9.37 -8.55
N ARG A 46 -5.61 8.91 -9.43
CA ARG A 46 -4.17 9.21 -9.34
C ARG A 46 -3.89 10.70 -9.21
N ALA A 47 -4.53 11.52 -10.03
CA ALA A 47 -4.36 12.98 -9.99
C ALA A 47 -4.86 13.59 -8.67
N SER A 48 -5.91 13.03 -8.08
CA SER A 48 -6.38 13.44 -6.75
C SER A 48 -5.40 13.02 -5.66
N ALA A 49 -4.85 11.80 -5.73
CA ALA A 49 -3.85 11.32 -4.77
C ALA A 49 -2.58 12.17 -4.80
N GLU A 50 -2.06 12.49 -5.99
CA GLU A 50 -0.91 13.39 -6.18
C GLU A 50 -1.18 14.78 -5.59
N ARG A 51 -2.40 15.31 -5.80
CA ARG A 51 -2.82 16.58 -5.20
C ARG A 51 -2.87 16.51 -3.68
N VAL A 52 -3.45 15.45 -3.12
CA VAL A 52 -3.54 15.24 -1.66
C VAL A 52 -2.13 15.16 -1.06
N ALA A 53 -1.22 14.39 -1.65
CA ALA A 53 0.16 14.27 -1.16
C ALA A 53 0.89 15.62 -1.13
N ALA A 54 0.79 16.41 -2.21
CA ALA A 54 1.37 17.75 -2.27
C ALA A 54 0.78 18.71 -1.22
N MET A 55 -0.55 18.66 -1.03
CA MET A 55 -1.23 19.45 0.01
C MET A 55 -0.80 19.01 1.41
N THR A 56 -0.64 17.72 1.66
CA THR A 56 -0.17 17.16 2.94
C THR A 56 1.23 17.68 3.30
N ALA A 57 2.18 17.66 2.36
CA ALA A 57 3.53 18.21 2.58
C ALA A 57 3.49 19.71 2.93
N THR A 58 2.68 20.49 2.19
CA THR A 58 2.49 21.92 2.42
C THR A 58 1.88 22.20 3.80
N LEU A 59 0.82 21.46 4.15
CA LEU A 59 0.13 21.59 5.43
C LEU A 59 1.06 21.23 6.60
N HIS A 60 1.84 20.17 6.46
CA HIS A 60 2.78 19.74 7.50
C HIS A 60 3.89 20.79 7.72
N ALA A 61 4.43 21.38 6.65
CA ALA A 61 5.40 22.47 6.74
C ALA A 61 4.81 23.70 7.42
N ALA A 62 3.60 24.10 7.05
CA ALA A 62 2.89 25.21 7.66
C ALA A 62 2.62 24.98 9.16
N ALA A 63 2.16 23.78 9.53
CA ALA A 63 1.90 23.42 10.93
C ALA A 63 3.20 23.42 11.78
N ARG A 64 4.33 22.98 11.22
CA ARG A 64 5.64 23.08 11.89
C ARG A 64 6.05 24.53 12.10
N ALA A 65 5.93 25.37 11.08
CA ALA A 65 6.25 26.80 11.19
C ALA A 65 5.36 27.51 12.21
N PHE A 66 4.06 27.21 12.18
CA PHE A 66 3.07 27.75 13.12
C PHE A 66 3.43 27.38 14.57
N THR A 67 3.73 26.12 14.85
CA THR A 67 4.11 25.67 16.19
C THR A 67 5.45 26.22 16.66
N THR A 68 6.44 26.36 15.76
CA THR A 68 7.70 27.05 16.07
C THR A 68 7.47 28.50 16.47
N ALA A 69 6.55 29.22 15.82
CA ALA A 69 6.27 30.63 16.13
C ALA A 69 5.79 30.87 17.57
N PHE A 70 5.20 29.86 18.23
CA PHE A 70 4.77 29.95 19.63
C PHE A 70 5.78 29.40 20.64
N THR A 71 6.71 28.55 20.21
CA THR A 71 7.53 27.75 21.14
C THR A 71 9.02 28.06 21.07
N GLU A 72 9.46 28.79 20.04
CA GLU A 72 10.87 29.06 19.71
C GLU A 72 11.71 27.78 19.55
N ARG A 73 11.08 26.60 19.55
CA ARG A 73 11.76 25.32 19.30
C ARG A 73 11.97 25.16 17.81
N GLU A 74 13.22 24.95 17.45
CA GLU A 74 13.58 24.60 16.08
C GLU A 74 13.09 23.18 15.77
N SER A 75 12.32 23.03 14.69
CA SER A 75 11.79 21.75 14.20
C SER A 75 10.94 20.95 15.22
N PRO A 76 9.79 21.47 15.67
CA PRO A 76 8.88 20.74 16.54
C PRO A 76 8.41 19.45 15.86
N ARG A 77 8.38 18.36 16.63
CA ARG A 77 7.79 17.11 16.18
C ARG A 77 6.28 17.21 16.28
N LEU A 78 5.59 17.17 15.14
CA LEU A 78 4.14 17.08 15.11
C LEU A 78 3.71 15.65 15.38
N GLN A 79 2.72 15.47 16.26
CA GLN A 79 2.12 14.17 16.51
C GLN A 79 1.06 13.84 15.45
N GLN A 80 0.28 14.83 15.07
CA GLN A 80 -0.76 14.77 14.06
C GLN A 80 -1.17 16.18 13.64
N THR A 81 -1.80 16.30 12.48
CA THR A 81 -2.50 17.50 12.02
C THR A 81 -3.94 17.12 11.70
N VAL A 82 -4.89 17.87 12.24
CA VAL A 82 -6.32 17.66 12.03
C VAL A 82 -6.90 18.96 11.47
N VAL A 83 -7.58 18.85 10.34
CA VAL A 83 -8.37 19.94 9.75
C VAL A 83 -9.82 19.53 9.82
N GLU A 84 -10.63 20.32 10.53
CA GLU A 84 -12.07 20.13 10.66
C GLU A 84 -12.81 21.11 9.75
N SER A 85 -13.87 20.62 9.12
CA SER A 85 -14.74 21.37 8.21
C SER A 85 -16.17 20.83 8.30
N GLU A 86 -17.12 21.52 7.68
CA GLU A 86 -18.52 21.06 7.59
C GLU A 86 -18.65 19.69 6.89
N GLU A 87 -17.70 19.36 6.02
CA GLU A 87 -17.65 18.09 5.28
C GLU A 87 -17.03 16.94 6.10
N GLY A 88 -16.36 17.25 7.21
CA GLY A 88 -15.65 16.29 8.05
C GLY A 88 -14.20 16.65 8.32
N TYR A 89 -13.36 15.62 8.45
CA TYR A 89 -12.02 15.69 9.03
C TYR A 89 -10.96 15.19 8.06
N ALA A 90 -9.97 16.03 7.75
CA ALA A 90 -8.72 15.60 7.14
C ALA A 90 -7.66 15.41 8.23
N ILE A 91 -7.10 14.21 8.32
CA ILE A 91 -6.16 13.84 9.38
C ILE A 91 -4.86 13.38 8.75
N VAL A 92 -3.74 13.95 9.19
CA VAL A 92 -2.39 13.58 8.76
C VAL A 92 -1.58 13.15 9.99
N VAL A 93 -1.02 11.95 9.94
CA VAL A 93 -0.16 11.40 11.00
C VAL A 93 1.21 11.06 10.40
N PRO A 94 2.33 11.57 10.97
CA PRO A 94 3.67 11.15 10.57
C PRO A 94 3.88 9.66 10.83
N ALA A 95 4.45 8.96 9.84
CA ALA A 95 4.62 7.52 9.80
C ALA A 95 6.08 7.11 9.52
N GLY A 96 7.02 7.80 10.16
CA GLY A 96 8.46 7.62 9.94
C GLY A 96 9.17 8.97 9.80
N GLN A 97 10.38 8.95 9.25
CA GLN A 97 11.19 10.18 9.10
C GLN A 97 10.74 11.05 7.92
N ASN A 98 10.22 10.44 6.85
CA ASN A 98 9.81 11.16 5.65
C ASN A 98 8.54 10.58 5.01
N THR A 99 7.68 9.97 5.81
CA THR A 99 6.43 9.36 5.36
C THR A 99 5.31 9.79 6.29
N SER A 100 4.12 9.95 5.74
CA SER A 100 2.90 10.30 6.46
C SER A 100 1.72 9.50 5.93
N LEU A 101 0.75 9.27 6.82
CA LEU A 101 -0.54 8.72 6.49
C LEU A 101 -1.57 9.84 6.57
N ALA A 102 -2.26 10.10 5.46
CA ALA A 102 -3.35 11.06 5.37
C ALA A 102 -4.68 10.34 5.11
N LEU A 103 -5.76 10.79 5.73
CA LEU A 103 -7.11 10.32 5.41
C LEU A 103 -8.14 11.43 5.51
N PHE A 104 -9.29 11.18 4.88
CA PHE A 104 -10.49 11.98 5.05
C PHE A 104 -11.61 11.12 5.65
N ALA A 105 -12.23 11.64 6.71
CA ALA A 105 -13.38 11.04 7.38
C ALA A 105 -14.55 12.02 7.38
N GLU A 106 -15.77 11.52 7.20
CA GLU A 106 -17.01 12.28 7.25
C GLU A 106 -17.29 12.80 8.66
N SER A 107 -18.20 13.77 8.78
CA SER A 107 -18.50 14.46 10.04
C SER A 107 -19.17 13.58 11.11
N ASP A 108 -19.77 12.46 10.71
CA ASP A 108 -20.36 11.46 11.60
C ASP A 108 -19.38 10.33 11.98
N ALA A 109 -18.16 10.36 11.45
CA ALA A 109 -17.16 9.33 11.70
C ALA A 109 -16.74 9.31 13.17
N GLN A 110 -16.55 8.09 13.69
CA GLN A 110 -16.17 7.88 15.08
C GLN A 110 -14.66 8.11 15.26
N LEU A 111 -14.25 9.37 15.46
CA LEU A 111 -12.84 9.79 15.44
C LEU A 111 -11.93 9.03 16.40
N GLY A 112 -12.45 8.53 17.53
CA GLY A 112 -11.68 7.67 18.44
C GLY A 112 -11.21 6.37 17.75
N ASN A 113 -12.08 5.74 16.96
CA ASN A 113 -11.77 4.53 16.21
C ASN A 113 -10.80 4.84 15.06
N VAL A 114 -11.03 5.96 14.35
CA VAL A 114 -10.16 6.43 13.27
C VAL A 114 -8.75 6.67 13.80
N ALA A 115 -8.61 7.43 14.89
CA ALA A 115 -7.32 7.73 15.49
C ALA A 115 -6.59 6.46 15.96
N TYR A 116 -7.30 5.55 16.65
CA TYR A 116 -6.73 4.26 17.06
C TYR A 116 -6.20 3.48 15.86
N GLN A 117 -7.02 3.31 14.83
CA GLN A 117 -6.66 2.54 13.66
C GLN A 117 -5.54 3.18 12.85
N MET A 118 -5.48 4.51 12.77
CA MET A 118 -4.35 5.22 12.16
C MET A 118 -3.04 4.89 12.85
N GLN A 119 -2.99 4.82 14.19
CA GLN A 119 -1.76 4.44 14.90
C GLN A 119 -1.37 2.99 14.61
N VAL A 120 -2.34 2.07 14.53
CA VAL A 120 -2.10 0.67 14.13
C VAL A 120 -1.49 0.61 12.72
N GLN A 121 -2.04 1.38 11.77
CA GLN A 121 -1.54 1.40 10.40
C GLN A 121 -0.20 2.12 10.26
N VAL A 122 0.08 3.16 11.04
CA VAL A 122 1.41 3.77 11.12
C VAL A 122 2.45 2.75 11.57
N ALA A 123 2.15 1.93 12.57
CA ALA A 123 3.03 0.87 13.01
C ALA A 123 3.18 -0.26 11.96
N ALA A 124 2.13 -0.57 11.20
CA ALA A 124 2.20 -1.53 10.09
C ALA A 124 3.07 -1.00 8.93
N LEU A 125 2.90 0.28 8.57
CA LEU A 125 3.68 0.97 7.56
C LEU A 125 5.17 0.99 7.92
N ALA A 126 5.50 1.36 9.16
CA ALA A 126 6.88 1.37 9.63
C ALA A 126 7.55 -0.01 9.50
N ARG A 127 6.82 -1.10 9.78
CA ARG A 127 7.30 -2.47 9.59
C ARG A 127 7.49 -2.83 8.12
N ALA A 128 6.55 -2.43 7.26
CA ALA A 128 6.63 -2.65 5.82
C ALA A 128 7.86 -1.95 5.20
N MET A 129 8.15 -0.73 5.64
CA MET A 129 9.30 0.07 5.18
C MET A 129 10.65 -0.44 5.71
N ALA A 130 10.66 -1.10 6.88
CA ALA A 130 11.87 -1.68 7.47
C ALA A 130 12.25 -3.04 6.88
N ALA A 131 11.36 -3.70 6.13
CA ALA A 131 11.66 -4.98 5.49
C ALA A 131 12.64 -4.79 4.31
N PRO A 132 13.61 -5.69 4.10
CA PRO A 132 14.46 -5.65 2.91
C PRO A 132 13.59 -5.60 1.66
N ALA A 133 13.90 -4.69 0.72
CA ALA A 133 13.16 -4.54 -0.52
C ALA A 133 13.01 -5.93 -1.18
N ARG A 134 11.76 -6.38 -1.35
CA ARG A 134 11.44 -7.65 -2.02
C ARG A 134 12.08 -7.60 -3.41
N GLN A 135 13.20 -8.29 -3.59
CA GLN A 135 13.64 -8.71 -4.91
C GLN A 135 12.50 -9.56 -5.43
N SER A 136 11.72 -9.03 -6.37
CA SER A 136 10.85 -9.87 -7.16
C SER A 136 11.78 -10.87 -7.84
N ASP A 137 11.65 -12.15 -7.50
CA ASP A 137 12.28 -13.25 -8.20
C ASP A 137 11.89 -13.18 -9.68
N ALA A 138 12.69 -12.45 -10.44
CA ALA A 138 12.84 -12.57 -11.87
C ALA A 138 14.13 -13.36 -12.10
N ALA A 139 14.14 -14.60 -11.63
CA ALA A 139 15.10 -15.62 -12.02
C ALA A 139 14.32 -16.85 -12.48
N GLY A 140 13.47 -16.64 -13.48
CA GLY A 140 12.78 -17.68 -14.23
C GLY A 140 12.86 -17.34 -15.70
N ALA A 141 13.57 -18.18 -16.45
CA ALA A 141 13.68 -18.27 -17.90
C ALA A 141 14.79 -17.45 -18.60
N GLU A 142 15.94 -18.11 -18.80
CA GLU A 142 16.55 -18.20 -20.13
C GLU A 142 17.37 -19.51 -20.21
N PRO A 143 16.89 -20.57 -20.90
CA PRO A 143 17.76 -21.64 -21.36
C PRO A 143 18.51 -21.12 -22.61
N ASP A 144 19.83 -21.05 -22.48
CA ASP A 144 20.79 -20.67 -23.51
C ASP A 144 20.58 -21.49 -24.79
N ALA A 145 20.19 -20.80 -25.87
CA ALA A 145 20.11 -21.35 -27.20
C ALA A 145 21.44 -21.13 -27.92
N ALA A 146 22.38 -22.07 -27.75
CA ALA A 146 23.55 -22.21 -28.59
C ALA A 146 23.31 -23.33 -29.61
N GLY A 147 23.26 -22.97 -30.88
CA GLY A 147 23.01 -23.88 -31.99
C GLY A 147 24.10 -24.94 -32.20
N ALA A 148 23.66 -26.16 -32.48
CA ALA A 148 24.41 -27.15 -33.26
C ALA A 148 23.43 -28.21 -33.79
N GLU A 149 23.24 -28.23 -35.10
CA GLU A 149 22.85 -29.42 -35.88
C GLU A 149 23.63 -29.34 -37.21
N PRO A 150 23.86 -30.44 -37.96
CA PRO A 150 23.38 -31.82 -37.75
C PRO A 150 24.48 -32.91 -37.95
N ASP A 151 24.22 -34.18 -37.60
CA ASP A 151 24.13 -35.27 -38.60
C ASP A 151 23.61 -36.63 -38.04
N ALA A 152 22.77 -37.24 -38.87
CA ALA A 152 22.44 -38.65 -39.11
C ALA A 152 22.10 -39.67 -37.98
N ALA A 153 20.83 -40.10 -38.06
CA ALA A 153 20.36 -41.48 -38.28
C ALA A 153 20.08 -42.42 -37.08
N GLY A 154 18.81 -42.87 -37.01
CA GLY A 154 18.49 -44.28 -36.68
C GLY A 154 17.30 -44.55 -35.75
N ALA A 155 16.16 -44.91 -36.36
CA ALA A 155 15.20 -45.95 -35.94
C ALA A 155 14.34 -45.81 -34.65
N GLN A 156 13.13 -45.28 -34.84
CA GLN A 156 11.78 -45.91 -34.77
C GLN A 156 11.36 -46.91 -33.65
N SER A 157 10.12 -46.65 -33.18
CA SER A 157 9.07 -47.54 -32.59
C SER A 157 9.27 -48.00 -31.12
N ASP A 158 8.27 -48.14 -30.25
CA ASP A 158 6.80 -48.05 -30.36
C ASP A 158 6.18 -47.99 -28.94
N ALA A 159 4.90 -47.62 -28.90
CA ALA A 159 3.86 -48.12 -27.99
C ALA A 159 3.79 -47.69 -26.49
N ALA A 160 2.71 -46.93 -26.24
CA ALA A 160 1.52 -47.35 -25.49
C ALA A 160 1.41 -47.19 -23.95
N GLY A 161 0.26 -46.61 -23.58
CA GLY A 161 -0.53 -46.92 -22.38
C GLY A 161 -0.21 -46.08 -21.14
N ALA A 162 -1.13 -45.78 -20.24
CA ALA A 162 -2.58 -45.91 -20.16
C ALA A 162 -3.01 -45.36 -18.78
N GLY A 163 -4.20 -44.77 -18.70
CA GLY A 163 -5.00 -44.64 -17.46
C GLY A 163 -4.48 -43.62 -16.44
N SER A 164 -5.28 -43.11 -15.51
CA SER A 164 -6.64 -43.46 -15.12
C SER A 164 -7.22 -42.34 -14.25
N ALA A 165 -8.53 -42.21 -14.37
CA ALA A 165 -9.54 -41.64 -13.49
C ALA A 165 -9.22 -41.38 -12.00
N ALA A 166 -9.82 -40.32 -11.45
CA ALA A 166 -10.86 -40.32 -10.41
C ALA A 166 -10.97 -38.89 -9.82
N ALA A 167 -12.01 -38.10 -10.06
CA ALA A 167 -13.35 -38.21 -9.49
C ALA A 167 -13.35 -38.39 -7.95
N ARG A 168 -13.68 -37.32 -7.20
CA ARG A 168 -14.79 -37.31 -6.24
C ARG A 168 -15.06 -35.90 -5.70
N ALA A 169 -16.25 -35.43 -6.02
CA ALA A 169 -16.95 -34.34 -5.35
C ALA A 169 -17.57 -34.84 -4.04
N GLU A 170 -17.55 -33.96 -3.02
CA GLU A 170 -18.59 -33.63 -2.01
C GLU A 170 -19.28 -34.76 -1.17
N PRO A 171 -20.06 -34.47 -0.09
CA PRO A 171 -20.57 -33.19 0.43
C PRO A 171 -20.54 -33.00 1.97
N ASP A 172 -20.90 -31.77 2.38
CA ASP A 172 -21.86 -31.38 3.45
C ASP A 172 -22.08 -32.28 4.68
N ALA A 173 -21.91 -31.70 5.89
CA ALA A 173 -22.94 -31.75 6.95
C ALA A 173 -22.52 -31.03 8.24
N ALA A 174 -23.53 -30.36 8.81
CA ALA A 174 -23.77 -30.03 10.22
C ALA A 174 -22.96 -28.87 10.82
N GLY A 175 -23.55 -27.77 11.31
CA GLY A 175 -24.91 -27.56 11.78
C GLY A 175 -25.00 -27.65 13.31
N ARG A 176 -24.80 -26.49 13.97
CA ARG A 176 -25.44 -26.04 15.23
C ARG A 176 -24.96 -26.73 16.53
N PRO A 177 -25.28 -26.22 17.75
CA PRO A 177 -26.19 -25.13 18.16
C PRO A 177 -25.67 -23.70 17.96
#